data_AF-A0A377CY95-F1
#
_entry.id   AF-A0A377CY95-F1
#
_cell.length_a   1.000
_cell.length_b   1.000
_cell.length_c   1.000
_cell.angle_alpha   90.00
_cell.angle_beta   90.00
_cell.angle_gamma   90.00
#
_symmetry.space_group_name_H-M   'P 1'
#
loop_
_entity.id
_entity.type
_entity.pdbx_description
1 polymer ?
#
loop_
_entity_poly.entity_id
_entity_poly.type
_entity_poly.pdbx_seq_one_letter_code
_entity_poly.pdbx_strand_id
1 'polypeptide(L)'
;MTPKGEWGKGSVELVEIPTNDETNDNIVAYWTPDQLPEPGKEMNFKYTITFSRDEDKLHAPDNAWVQQTRRSTGDVKQSNLIRQP
;
A
#
# COMPACT_ATOMS: atom_id res chain seq x y z
N MET A 1 -0.12 5.61 -8.48
CA MET A 1 0.71 6.75 -8.94
C MET A 1 1.91 6.18 -9.67
N THR A 2 2.35 6.82 -10.75
CA THR A 2 3.50 6.39 -11.54
C THR A 2 4.49 7.54 -11.65
N PRO A 3 5.70 7.43 -11.05
CA PRO A 3 6.78 8.39 -11.24
C PRO A 3 7.16 8.51 -12.72
N LYS A 4 7.51 9.72 -13.15
CA LYS A 4 8.15 9.96 -14.45
C LYS A 4 9.61 10.33 -14.22
N GLY A 5 10.50 9.44 -14.66
CA GLY A 5 11.94 9.55 -14.42
C GLY A 5 12.37 8.97 -13.08
N GLU A 6 13.66 9.08 -12.80
CA GLU A 6 14.29 8.53 -11.59
C GLU A 6 14.15 9.51 -10.43
N TRP A 7 13.42 9.13 -9.38
CA TRP A 7 13.28 9.93 -8.17
C TRP A 7 14.44 9.71 -7.18
N GLY A 8 15.29 8.73 -7.46
CA GLY A 8 16.45 8.40 -6.63
C GLY A 8 16.06 7.59 -5.39
N LYS A 9 16.99 7.56 -4.42
CA LYS A 9 16.83 6.80 -3.18
C LYS A 9 15.81 7.46 -2.27
N GLY A 10 14.99 6.63 -1.64
CA GLY A 10 13.89 7.06 -0.80
C GLY A 10 13.05 5.86 -0.41
N SER A 11 11.92 6.14 0.24
CA SER A 11 10.97 5.13 0.68
C SER A 11 9.55 5.54 0.32
N VAL A 12 8.70 4.55 0.07
CA VAL A 12 7.25 4.74 0.12
C VAL A 12 6.82 4.48 1.56
N GLU A 13 6.25 5.49 2.20
CA GLU A 13 5.79 5.42 3.57
C GLU A 13 4.28 5.24 3.62
N LEU A 14 3.83 4.41 4.55
CA LEU A 14 2.43 4.21 4.90
C LEU A 14 2.23 4.68 6.34
N VAL A 15 1.31 5.61 6.54
CA VAL A 15 0.90 6.10 7.86
C VAL A 15 -0.52 5.64 8.13
N GLU A 16 -0.70 4.91 9.22
CA GLU A 16 -1.99 4.45 9.72
C GLU A 16 -2.33 5.21 11.00
N ILE A 17 -3.44 5.96 10.98
CA ILE A 17 -3.91 6.73 12.14
C ILE A 17 -5.10 5.99 12.76
N PRO A 18 -5.08 5.67 14.06
CA PRO A 18 -6.22 5.05 14.72
C PRO A 18 -7.47 5.95 14.63
N THR A 19 -8.58 5.42 14.10
CA THR A 19 -9.87 6.10 14.08
C THR A 19 -10.99 5.12 14.44
N ASN A 20 -12.05 5.65 15.04
CA ASN A 20 -13.31 4.94 15.27
C ASN A 20 -14.43 5.43 14.32
N ASP A 21 -14.12 6.37 13.43
CA ASP A 21 -15.08 7.05 12.56
C ASP A 21 -14.56 7.05 11.12
N GLU A 22 -15.41 6.61 10.19
CA GLU A 22 -15.10 6.48 8.76
C GLU A 22 -15.07 7.82 8.03
N THR A 23 -15.66 8.87 8.61
CA THR A 23 -15.66 10.21 8.00
C THR A 23 -14.28 10.86 8.02
N ASN A 24 -13.35 10.33 8.81
CA ASN A 24 -11.98 10.80 8.90
C ASN A 24 -11.07 9.94 8.03
N ASP A 25 -10.38 10.56 7.08
CA ASP A 25 -9.28 9.92 6.37
C ASP A 25 -8.20 9.49 7.37
N ASN A 26 -7.86 8.20 7.37
CA ASN A 26 -6.99 7.60 8.36
C ASN A 26 -5.78 6.86 7.76
N ILE A 27 -5.65 6.89 6.44
CA ILE A 27 -4.57 6.26 5.68
C ILE A 27 -3.89 7.31 4.81
N VAL A 28 -2.56 7.43 4.95
CA VAL A 28 -1.74 8.28 4.09
C VAL A 28 -0.61 7.46 3.50
N ALA A 29 -0.37 7.60 2.19
CA ALA A 29 0.78 7.01 1.52
C ALA A 29 1.48 8.04 0.65
N TYR A 30 2.80 8.14 0.78
CA TYR A 30 3.62 9.07 -0.01
C TYR A 30 5.04 8.52 -0.20
N TRP A 31 5.78 9.10 -1.14
CA TRP A 31 7.20 8.86 -1.29
C TRP A 31 8.00 9.96 -0.58
N THR A 32 9.08 9.58 0.10
CA THR A 32 10.03 10.49 0.75
C THR A 32 11.46 10.20 0.26
N PRO A 33 12.27 11.20 -0.10
CA PRO A 33 13.68 10.99 -0.43
C PRO A 33 14.49 10.69 0.84
N ASP A 34 15.55 9.88 0.71
CA ASP A 34 16.48 9.62 1.83
C ASP A 34 17.23 10.88 2.28
N GLN A 35 17.42 11.83 1.36
CA GLN A 35 18.12 13.09 1.62
C GLN A 35 17.31 14.24 1.04
N LEU A 36 16.92 15.18 1.92
CA LEU A 36 16.29 16.42 1.53
C LEU A 36 17.32 17.38 0.93
N PRO A 37 16.93 18.19 -0.08
CA PRO A 37 17.81 19.23 -0.58
C PRO A 37 17.96 20.36 0.44
N GLU A 38 19.02 21.14 0.29
CA GLU A 38 19.19 22.39 1.04
C GLU A 38 18.01 23.35 0.83
N PRO A 39 17.67 24.17 1.84
CA PRO A 39 16.61 25.16 1.72
C PRO A 39 16.76 26.05 0.48
N GLY A 40 15.67 26.23 -0.28
CA GLY A 40 15.65 27.04 -1.50
C GLY A 40 16.15 26.33 -2.75
N LYS A 41 16.66 25.09 -2.66
CA LYS A 41 17.01 24.28 -3.83
C LYS A 41 15.76 23.59 -4.39
N GLU A 42 15.63 23.65 -5.72
CA GLU A 42 14.46 23.11 -6.43
C GLU A 42 14.42 21.58 -6.42
N MET A 43 13.21 21.01 -6.28
CA MET A 43 12.92 19.60 -6.54
C MET A 43 11.90 19.47 -7.67
N ASN A 44 12.22 18.64 -8.65
CA ASN A 44 11.37 18.41 -9.80
C ASN A 44 10.75 17.01 -9.74
N PHE A 45 9.45 16.94 -9.41
CA PHE A 45 8.69 15.70 -9.41
C PHE A 45 7.64 15.73 -10.52
N LYS A 46 7.73 14.76 -11.44
CA LYS A 46 6.74 14.53 -12.50
C LYS A 46 6.12 13.17 -12.26
N TYR A 47 4.79 13.08 -12.30
CA TYR A 47 4.07 11.83 -12.07
C TYR A 47 2.69 11.84 -12.73
N THR A 48 2.05 10.67 -12.76
CA THR A 48 0.64 10.50 -13.11
C THR A 48 -0.09 9.80 -11.97
N ILE A 49 -1.33 10.22 -11.71
CA ILE A 49 -2.26 9.55 -10.80
C ILE A 49 -3.38 8.96 -11.64
N THR A 50 -3.58 7.65 -11.52
CA THR A 50 -4.67 6.93 -12.16
C THR A 50 -5.69 6.59 -11.07
N PHE A 51 -6.91 7.12 -11.22
CA PHE A 51 -8.06 6.69 -10.43
C PHE A 51 -8.81 5.63 -11.25
N SER A 52 -8.88 4.40 -10.75
CA SER A 52 -9.40 3.24 -11.50
C SER A 52 -10.22 2.34 -10.58
N ARG A 53 -11.08 1.52 -11.18
CA ARG A 53 -11.77 0.37 -10.57
C ARG A 53 -11.37 -0.97 -11.20
N ASP A 54 -10.40 -0.94 -12.10
CA ASP A 54 -9.83 -2.11 -12.77
C ASP A 54 -8.47 -2.41 -12.09
N GLU A 55 -8.49 -3.03 -10.91
CA GLU A 55 -7.26 -3.33 -10.16
C GLU A 55 -6.33 -4.29 -10.91
N ASP A 56 -6.91 -5.19 -11.71
CA ASP A 56 -6.17 -6.13 -12.55
C ASP A 56 -5.24 -5.44 -13.55
N LYS A 57 -5.65 -4.28 -14.06
CA LYS A 57 -4.86 -3.47 -14.99
C LYS A 57 -3.74 -2.68 -14.31
N LEU A 58 -3.72 -2.63 -12.97
CA LEU A 58 -2.66 -1.96 -12.20
C LEU A 58 -1.51 -2.91 -11.84
N HIS A 59 -1.65 -4.21 -12.10
CA HIS A 59 -0.64 -5.22 -11.87
C HIS A 59 -0.10 -5.79 -13.18
N ALA A 60 1.11 -6.34 -13.15
CA ALA A 60 1.68 -7.03 -14.30
C ALA A 60 0.92 -8.34 -14.56
N PRO A 61 0.55 -8.65 -15.82
CA PRO A 61 -0.31 -9.80 -16.13
C PRO A 61 0.35 -11.16 -15.86
N ASP A 62 1.67 -11.19 -15.75
CA ASP A 62 2.51 -12.34 -15.45
C ASP A 62 2.89 -12.46 -13.97
N ASN A 63 2.35 -11.58 -13.11
CA ASN A 63 2.60 -11.57 -11.67
C ASN A 63 1.28 -11.62 -10.89
N ALA A 64 1.09 -12.67 -10.08
CA ALA A 64 -0.12 -12.83 -9.27
C ALA A 64 -0.16 -11.84 -8.10
N TRP A 65 -1.36 -11.37 -7.72
CA TRP A 65 -1.58 -10.53 -6.55
C TRP A 65 -2.50 -11.17 -5.51
N VAL A 66 -2.50 -10.61 -4.30
CA VAL A 66 -3.39 -11.05 -3.21
C VAL A 66 -4.77 -10.43 -3.40
N GLN A 67 -5.78 -11.25 -3.69
CA GLN A 67 -7.16 -10.78 -3.83
C GLN A 67 -7.80 -10.38 -2.49
N GLN A 68 -7.45 -11.08 -1.41
CA GLN A 68 -8.00 -10.85 -0.08
C GLN A 68 -7.12 -11.46 1.00
N THR A 69 -7.02 -10.79 2.14
CA THR A 69 -6.40 -11.30 3.37
C THR A 69 -7.49 -11.51 4.41
N ARG A 70 -7.62 -12.72 4.96
CA ARG A 70 -8.64 -13.07 5.96
C ARG A 70 -7.98 -13.57 7.23
N ARG A 71 -8.32 -12.98 8.37
CA ARG A 71 -7.85 -13.43 9.69
C ARG A 71 -8.82 -14.47 10.25
N SER A 72 -8.29 -15.59 10.72
CA SER A 72 -9.01 -16.62 11.46
C SER A 72 -8.16 -16.99 12.68
N THR A 73 -8.78 -17.56 13.72
CA THR A 73 -8.11 -18.06 14.94
C THR A 73 -7.16 -19.24 14.68
N GLY A 74 -7.03 -19.67 13.42
CA GLY A 74 -6.31 -20.88 13.03
C GLY A 74 -7.19 -22.11 13.27
N ASP A 75 -7.16 -23.08 12.36
CA ASP A 75 -7.73 -24.40 12.65
C ASP A 75 -6.95 -24.98 13.85
N VAL A 76 -7.57 -25.07 15.03
CA VAL A 76 -7.13 -26.04 16.03
C VAL A 76 -7.47 -27.41 15.44
N LYS A 77 -6.58 -27.96 14.61
CA LYS A 77 -6.65 -29.37 14.24
C LYS A 77 -6.35 -30.16 15.51
N GLN A 78 -7.37 -30.46 16.30
CA GLN A 78 -7.31 -31.60 17.20
C GLN A 78 -7.06 -32.85 16.34
N SER A 79 -6.30 -33.80 16.88
CA SER A 79 -5.87 -35.03 16.19
C SER A 79 -7.03 -35.88 15.63
N ASN A 80 -8.27 -35.52 15.94
CA ASN A 80 -9.50 -36.19 15.55
C ASN A 80 -10.25 -35.53 14.35
N LEU A 81 -9.73 -34.48 13.70
CA LEU A 81 -10.30 -33.88 12.46
C LEU A 81 -11.79 -33.45 12.52
N ILE A 82 -12.42 -33.37 13.71
CA ILE A 82 -13.83 -33.02 13.84
C ILE A 82 -13.97 -31.52 14.14
N ARG A 83 -14.78 -30.81 13.34
CA ARG A 83 -15.24 -29.45 13.62
C ARG A 83 -16.52 -29.50 14.48
N GLN A 84 -16.53 -28.87 15.64
CA GLN A 84 -17.74 -28.63 16.44
C GLN A 84 -18.07 -27.13 16.49
N PRO A 85 -19.36 -26.74 16.56
CA PRO A 85 -19.84 -25.36 16.47
C PRO A 85 -19.37 -24.47 17.63
#